data_AF-A0A392TDK0-F1
#
_entry.id   AF-A0A392TDK0-F1
#
_cell.length_a   1.000
_cell.length_b   1.000
_cell.length_c   1.000
_cell.angle_alpha   90.00
_cell.angle_beta   90.00
_cell.angle_gamma   90.00
#
_symmetry.space_group_name_H-M   'P 1'
#
loop_
_entity.id
_entity.type
_entity.pdbx_description
1 polymer ?
#
loop_
_entity_poly.entity_id
_entity_poly.type
_entity_poly.pdbx_seq_one_letter_code
_entity_poly.pdbx_strand_id
1 'polypeptide(L)'
;VCTVPRLQNLDLSDNSFSGSITNDVKKCKQIQRLILARNKFSGEISAGVWSELDNLIQLDLSGNDFKGSIPEDIGELHTLS
;
A
#
# COMPACT_ATOMS: atom_id res chain seq x y z
N VAL A 1 -7.98 8.67 -4.15
CA VAL A 1 -8.49 7.49 -3.42
C VAL A 1 -8.49 7.69 -1.91
N CYS A 2 -7.37 8.11 -1.30
CA CYS A 2 -7.28 8.39 0.16
C CYS A 2 -8.07 9.61 0.67
N THR A 3 -8.95 10.19 -0.14
CA THR A 3 -9.89 11.26 0.25
C THR A 3 -11.22 10.71 0.74
N VAL A 4 -11.42 9.39 0.70
CA VAL A 4 -12.63 8.72 1.18
C VAL A 4 -12.42 8.36 2.66
N PRO A 5 -13.01 9.11 3.61
CA PRO A 5 -12.60 9.09 5.02
C PRO A 5 -13.00 7.81 5.78
N ARG A 6 -13.78 6.92 5.15
CA ARG A 6 -14.26 5.67 5.75
C ARG A 6 -13.84 4.42 4.98
N LEU A 7 -12.96 4.58 3.98
CA LEU A 7 -12.52 3.45 3.18
C LEU A 7 -11.59 2.57 4.00
N GLN A 8 -12.04 1.36 4.32
CA GLN A 8 -11.29 0.36 5.07
C GLN A 8 -10.69 -0.72 4.17
N ASN A 9 -11.35 -1.04 3.07
CA ASN A 9 -10.91 -2.08 2.15
C ASN A 9 -10.79 -1.51 0.75
N LEU A 10 -9.59 -1.62 0.19
CA LEU A 10 -9.33 -1.28 -1.19
C LEU A 10 -8.67 -2.49 -1.84
N ASP A 11 -9.42 -3.14 -2.72
CA ASP A 11 -8.91 -4.20 -3.58
C ASP A 11 -8.97 -3.71 -5.03
N LEU A 12 -7.80 -3.58 -5.64
CA LEU A 12 -7.60 -3.20 -7.04
C LEU A 12 -6.85 -4.31 -7.79
N SER A 13 -6.83 -5.53 -7.27
CA SER A 13 -6.10 -6.63 -7.87
C SER A 13 -6.62 -7.01 -9.26
N ASP A 14 -5.79 -7.71 -10.05
CA ASP A 14 -6.13 -8.17 -11.40
C ASP A 14 -6.49 -7.07 -12.39
N ASN A 15 -5.69 -6.01 -12.39
CA ASN A 15 -5.87 -4.89 -13.29
C ASN A 15 -4.58 -4.56 -14.05
N SER A 16 -4.63 -3.52 -14.88
CA SER A 16 -3.47 -2.99 -15.59
C SER A 16 -3.06 -1.61 -15.05
N PHE A 17 -3.30 -1.33 -13.77
CA PHE A 17 -2.85 -0.08 -13.17
C PHE A 17 -1.33 0.00 -13.17
N SER A 18 -0.81 1.19 -13.45
CA SER A 18 0.62 1.46 -13.60
C SER A 18 1.02 2.73 -12.87
N GLY A 19 2.33 2.95 -12.73
CA GLY A 19 2.91 4.06 -11.98
C GLY A 19 3.51 3.59 -10.66
N SER A 20 3.90 4.53 -9.79
CA SER A 20 4.44 4.21 -8.46
C SER A 20 3.40 4.41 -7.36
N ILE A 21 3.62 3.77 -6.22
CA ILE A 21 2.91 4.13 -4.99
C ILE A 21 3.48 5.47 -4.54
N THR A 22 2.61 6.48 -4.39
CA THR A 22 3.03 7.82 -3.99
C THR A 22 2.91 8.00 -2.47
N ASN A 23 3.58 9.04 -1.96
CA ASN A 23 3.49 9.43 -0.54
C ASN A 23 2.08 9.80 -0.06
N ASP A 24 1.11 9.89 -0.96
CA ASP A 24 -0.29 10.13 -0.60
C ASP A 24 -0.96 8.93 0.07
N VAL A 25 -0.36 7.73 -0.02
CA VAL A 25 -0.88 6.53 0.65
C VAL A 25 -1.04 6.75 2.15
N LYS A 26 -0.17 7.54 2.80
CA LYS A 26 -0.26 7.90 4.23
C LYS A 26 -1.55 8.60 4.63
N LYS A 27 -2.29 9.17 3.66
CA LYS A 27 -3.58 9.83 3.90
C LYS A 27 -4.70 8.82 4.10
N CYS A 28 -4.52 7.56 3.70
CA CYS A 28 -5.50 6.48 3.85
C CYS A 28 -5.57 5.96 5.30
N LYS A 29 -5.75 6.84 6.29
CA LYS A 29 -5.64 6.53 7.73
C LYS A 29 -6.59 5.45 8.26
N GLN A 30 -7.71 5.22 7.57
CA GLN A 30 -8.72 4.23 7.95
C GLN A 30 -8.57 2.90 7.21
N ILE A 31 -7.60 2.77 6.29
CA ILE A 31 -7.43 1.56 5.51
C ILE A 31 -6.97 0.41 6.43
N GLN A 32 -7.58 -0.74 6.22
CA GLN A 32 -7.29 -2.00 6.90
C GLN A 32 -6.75 -3.02 5.90
N ARG A 33 -7.31 -3.08 4.69
CA ARG A 33 -6.85 -3.97 3.62
C ARG A 33 -6.51 -3.16 2.38
N LEU A 34 -5.27 -3.24 1.94
CA LEU A 34 -4.78 -2.64 0.70
C LEU A 34 -4.22 -3.74 -0.20
N ILE A 35 -5.01 -4.15 -1.20
CA ILE A 35 -4.67 -5.21 -2.15
C ILE A 35 -4.47 -4.58 -3.52
N LEU A 36 -3.21 -4.53 -3.95
CA LEU A 36 -2.79 -3.99 -5.26
C LEU A 36 -2.18 -5.08 -6.15
N ALA A 37 -2.37 -6.34 -5.79
CA ALA A 37 -1.71 -7.47 -6.42
C ALA A 37 -2.02 -7.59 -7.92
N ARG A 38 -1.11 -8.21 -8.69
CA ARG A 38 -1.32 -8.52 -10.11
C ARG A 38 -1.71 -7.27 -10.93
N ASN A 39 -0.83 -6.26 -10.86
CA ASN A 39 -0.91 -5.01 -11.61
C ASN A 39 0.46 -4.71 -12.27
N LYS A 40 0.65 -3.48 -12.77
CA LYS A 40 1.89 -2.99 -13.40
C LYS A 40 2.49 -1.83 -12.62
N PHE A 41 2.26 -1.78 -11.31
CA PHE A 41 2.92 -0.77 -10.47
C PHE A 41 4.42 -1.03 -10.46
N SER A 42 5.22 0.04 -10.48
CA SER A 42 6.68 -0.05 -10.61
C SER A 42 7.39 1.05 -9.84
N GLY A 43 8.72 0.99 -9.81
CA GLY A 43 9.55 1.88 -9.00
C GLY A 43 9.73 1.34 -7.59
N GLU A 44 10.24 2.18 -6.70
CA GLU A 44 10.45 1.82 -5.30
C GLU A 44 9.16 1.99 -4.49
N ILE A 45 9.00 1.14 -3.49
CA ILE A 45 7.97 1.29 -2.47
C ILE A 45 8.40 2.47 -1.58
N SER A 46 7.65 3.56 -1.53
CA SER A 46 8.05 4.78 -0.80
C SER A 46 8.32 4.49 0.69
N ALA A 47 9.46 4.89 1.23
CA ALA A 47 9.77 4.73 2.65
C ALA A 47 9.20 5.88 3.51
N GLY A 48 8.96 5.61 4.80
CA GLY A 48 8.52 6.59 5.79
C GLY A 48 7.06 7.03 5.66
N VAL A 49 6.23 6.19 5.04
CA VAL A 49 4.79 6.45 4.83
C VAL A 49 3.90 5.30 5.28
N TRP A 50 4.46 4.12 5.51
CA TRP A 50 3.71 2.91 5.88
C TRP A 50 3.42 2.89 7.37
N SER A 51 4.36 3.32 8.22
CA SER A 51 4.17 3.46 9.66
C SER A 51 3.04 4.42 10.05
N GLU A 52 2.56 5.24 9.10
CA GLU A 52 1.40 6.12 9.26
C GLU A 52 0.04 5.40 9.08
N LEU A 53 0.04 4.12 8.72
CA LEU A 53 -1.15 3.31 8.45
C LEU A 53 -1.46 2.36 9.61
N ASP A 54 -1.72 2.92 10.79
CA ASP A 54 -1.89 2.18 12.05
C ASP A 54 -2.95 1.06 12.02
N ASN A 55 -3.93 1.18 11.13
CA ASN A 55 -5.05 0.24 11.01
C ASN A 55 -4.81 -0.88 9.98
N LEU A 56 -3.68 -0.86 9.26
CA LEU A 56 -3.43 -1.76 8.15
C LEU A 56 -3.12 -3.19 8.64
N ILE A 57 -4.08 -4.10 8.41
CA ILE A 57 -3.96 -5.51 8.78
C ILE A 57 -3.52 -6.40 7.61
N GLN A 58 -3.66 -5.92 6.38
CA GLN A 58 -3.30 -6.68 5.18
C GLN A 58 -2.78 -5.76 4.07
N LEU A 59 -1.57 -6.06 3.60
CA LEU A 59 -0.93 -5.41 2.47
C LEU A 59 -0.52 -6.48 1.45
N ASP A 60 -1.05 -6.40 0.23
CA ASP A 60 -0.63 -7.28 -0.86
C ASP A 60 -0.20 -6.46 -2.07
N LEU A 61 1.10 -6.46 -2.32
CA LEU A 61 1.76 -5.81 -3.45
C LEU A 61 2.27 -6.81 -4.49
N SER A 62 1.96 -8.10 -4.33
CA SER A 62 2.53 -9.19 -5.14
C SER A 62 2.17 -9.10 -6.62
N GLY A 63 3.02 -9.61 -7.50
CA GLY A 63 2.74 -9.59 -8.95
C GLY A 63 2.69 -8.18 -9.54
N ASN A 64 3.56 -7.29 -9.07
CA ASN A 64 3.85 -5.97 -9.65
C ASN A 64 5.34 -5.88 -10.03
N ASP A 65 5.72 -4.79 -10.69
CA ASP A 65 7.07 -4.50 -11.18
C ASP A 65 7.88 -3.61 -10.22
N PHE A 66 7.63 -3.71 -8.91
CA PHE A 66 8.36 -2.96 -7.89
C PHE A 66 9.85 -3.34 -7.87
N LYS A 67 10.71 -2.38 -7.55
CA LYS A 67 12.17 -2.51 -7.47
C LYS A 67 12.68 -1.95 -6.15
N GLY A 68 13.96 -2.18 -5.86
CA GLY A 68 14.60 -1.73 -4.63
C GLY A 68 14.32 -2.66 -3.45
N SER A 69 14.56 -2.16 -2.24
CA SER A 69 14.33 -2.88 -0.99
C SER A 69 12.91 -2.65 -0.46
N ILE A 70 12.43 -3.58 0.36
CA ILE A 70 11.24 -3.38 1.18
C ILE A 70 11.57 -2.30 2.23
N PRO A 71 10.78 -1.21 2.35
CA PRO A 71 11.01 -0.18 3.36
C PRO A 71 10.93 -0.72 4.78
N GLU A 72 11.85 -0.29 5.64
CA GLU A 72 11.91 -0.73 7.04
C GLU A 72 10.66 -0.37 7.84
N ASP A 73 9.98 0.74 7.50
CA ASP A 73 8.75 1.18 8.14
C ASP A 73 7.54 0.27 7.86
N ILE A 74 7.62 -0.65 6.88
CA ILE A 74 6.65 -1.74 6.75
C ILE A 74 6.80 -2.73 7.91
N GLY A 75 8.02 -2.95 8.40
CA GLY A 75 8.28 -3.79 9.57
C GLY A 75 7.78 -3.19 10.89
N GLU A 76 7.49 -1.88 10.92
CA GLU A 76 6.93 -1.17 12.07
C GLU A 76 5.39 -1.31 12.16
N LEU A 77 4.74 -1.88 11.14
CA LEU A 77 3.29 -2.10 11.15
C LEU A 77 2.90 -3.19 12.14
N HIS A 78 2.58 -2.80 13.37
CA HIS A 78 2.21 -3.71 14.45
C HIS A 78 0.88 -4.47 14.21
N THR A 79 0.01 -3.96 13.34
CA THR A 79 -1.29 -4.55 13.02
C THR A 79 -1.26 -5.49 11.81
N LEU A 80 -0.17 -5.45 11.02
CA LEU A 80 -0.01 -6.28 9.84
C LEU A 80 0.20 -7.74 10.25
N SER A 81 -0.63 -8.64 9.72
CA SER A 81 -0.60 -10.08 10.01
C SER A 81 0.20 -10.89 9.01
#